data_AF-A0A7Z1EPP8-F1
#
_entry.id   AF-A0A7Z1EPP8-F1
#
_cell.length_a   1.000
_cell.length_b   1.000
_cell.length_c   1.000
_cell.angle_alpha   90.00
_cell.angle_beta   90.00
_cell.angle_gamma   90.00
#
_symmetry.space_group_name_H-M   'P 1'
#
loop_
_entity.id
_entity.type
_entity.pdbx_description
1 polymer ?
#
loop_
_entity_poly.entity_id
_entity_poly.type
_entity_poly.pdbx_seq_one_letter_code
_entity_poly.pdbx_strand_id
1 'polypeptide(L)'
;MQYGVECFGAEWLNKIKVYFKQFKITPDRAGKILASLRDSQEIWSIIEGFEDNINEKYWLQKQPIAMMGKTSDLFVLMDKYIERGRGLAAIISANQRLSEIPSTTLLYLLDIVVKEINSQDIQFDTMLSYYVKKVFDELKQRNDVSETDLAFKEMTYLPCFPDSDEPLILHRLMMKKPEVFIEAICIVYRSDEDEQTEPSELEVKRATSIYRLLEKLRILPGQIDNEIDQDKLEDWCENVRHLAKLHHRQEITDHVIGKILAHAPNSSVDNSWPHEAIRHIIEILSSDELEQGIQIGRYNKRGVFARMRYEGGNQERILAEQYREWANSMPHCVRTSAMLFRIADEWEYSAKNADIRAAKADLK
;
A
#
# COMPACT_ATOMS: atom_id res chain seq x y z
N MET A 1 -42.42 7.91 -0.39
CA MET A 1 -42.38 6.47 -0.05
C MET A 1 -42.14 6.25 1.44
N GLN A 2 -41.02 6.74 1.98
CA GLN A 2 -40.67 6.62 3.41
C GLN A 2 -41.75 7.13 4.39
N TYR A 3 -42.28 8.34 4.19
CA TYR A 3 -43.33 8.91 5.04
C TYR A 3 -44.59 8.02 5.13
N GLY A 4 -44.95 7.34 4.03
CA GLY A 4 -46.08 6.41 4.03
C GLY A 4 -45.82 5.16 4.90
N VAL A 5 -44.58 4.67 4.92
CA VAL A 5 -44.17 3.57 5.83
C VAL A 5 -44.17 4.06 7.28
N GLU A 6 -43.73 5.28 7.54
CA GLU A 6 -43.72 5.86 8.90
C GLU A 6 -45.14 6.05 9.47
N CYS A 7 -46.10 6.45 8.62
CA CYS A 7 -47.48 6.66 9.06
C CYS A 7 -48.33 5.37 9.12
N PHE A 8 -48.09 4.41 8.22
CA PHE A 8 -49.01 3.29 7.99
C PHE A 8 -48.31 1.91 7.98
N GLY A 9 -47.01 1.85 8.24
CA GLY A 9 -46.25 0.60 8.39
C GLY A 9 -46.42 -0.38 7.23
N ALA A 10 -46.66 -1.64 7.57
CA ALA A 10 -46.76 -2.74 6.62
C ALA A 10 -47.94 -2.61 5.64
N GLU A 11 -49.05 -1.99 6.06
CA GLU A 11 -50.23 -1.81 5.21
C GLU A 11 -49.92 -0.95 3.99
N TRP A 12 -49.07 0.06 4.13
CA TRP A 12 -48.63 0.90 3.02
C TRP A 12 -47.85 0.11 1.98
N LEU A 13 -46.87 -0.70 2.41
CA LEU A 13 -46.06 -1.51 1.50
C LEU A 13 -46.88 -2.60 0.81
N ASN A 14 -47.83 -3.21 1.52
CA ASN A 14 -48.77 -4.16 0.95
C ASN A 14 -49.66 -3.51 -0.13
N LYS A 15 -50.12 -2.27 0.10
CA LYS A 15 -50.83 -1.50 -0.94
C LYS A 15 -49.92 -1.23 -2.15
N ILE A 16 -48.70 -0.75 -1.92
CA ILE A 16 -47.74 -0.47 -3.01
C ILE A 16 -47.45 -1.72 -3.85
N LYS A 17 -47.38 -2.90 -3.23
CA LYS A 17 -47.26 -4.18 -3.94
C LYS A 17 -48.42 -4.41 -4.92
N VAL A 18 -49.66 -4.12 -4.53
CA VAL A 18 -50.84 -4.20 -5.41
C VAL A 18 -50.75 -3.17 -6.53
N TYR A 19 -50.34 -1.94 -6.22
CA TYR A 19 -50.14 -0.88 -7.21
C TYR A 19 -49.08 -1.24 -8.26
N PHE A 20 -47.94 -1.80 -7.84
CA PHE A 20 -46.89 -2.22 -8.79
C PHE A 20 -47.42 -3.24 -9.80
N LYS A 21 -48.24 -4.20 -9.35
CA LYS A 21 -48.90 -5.17 -10.23
C LYS A 21 -49.93 -4.52 -11.15
N GLN A 22 -50.81 -3.69 -10.61
CA GLN A 22 -51.87 -3.03 -11.38
C GLN A 22 -51.30 -2.14 -12.50
N PHE A 23 -50.25 -1.38 -12.20
CA PHE A 23 -49.63 -0.45 -13.14
C PHE A 23 -48.46 -1.07 -13.93
N LYS A 24 -48.23 -2.39 -13.78
CA LYS A 24 -47.16 -3.13 -14.46
C LYS A 24 -45.79 -2.43 -14.33
N ILE A 25 -45.48 -1.99 -13.12
CA ILE A 25 -44.19 -1.35 -12.82
C ILE A 25 -43.09 -2.39 -13.02
N THR A 26 -42.05 -2.04 -13.79
CA THR A 26 -40.94 -2.95 -14.06
C THR A 26 -40.18 -3.26 -12.76
N PRO A 27 -39.59 -4.47 -12.61
CA PRO A 27 -38.85 -4.83 -11.41
C PRO A 27 -37.72 -3.85 -11.09
N ASP A 28 -37.07 -3.32 -12.12
CA ASP A 28 -36.01 -2.32 -11.98
C ASP A 28 -36.50 -1.01 -11.34
N ARG A 29 -37.65 -0.48 -11.79
CA ARG A 29 -38.25 0.73 -11.20
C ARG A 29 -38.80 0.48 -9.80
N ALA A 30 -39.43 -0.68 -9.60
CA ALA A 30 -39.94 -1.09 -8.29
C ALA A 30 -38.80 -1.18 -7.27
N GLY A 31 -37.69 -1.85 -7.62
CA GLY A 31 -36.48 -1.92 -6.81
C GLY A 31 -35.95 -0.54 -6.44
N LYS A 32 -35.86 0.38 -7.41
CA LYS A 32 -35.35 1.75 -7.18
C LYS A 32 -36.21 2.55 -6.21
N ILE A 33 -37.53 2.41 -6.33
CA ILE A 33 -38.50 3.08 -5.45
C ILE A 33 -38.38 2.52 -4.02
N LEU A 34 -38.27 1.20 -3.89
CA LEU A 34 -38.13 0.55 -2.59
C LEU A 34 -36.76 0.85 -1.95
N ALA A 35 -35.70 0.97 -2.74
CA ALA A 35 -34.33 1.24 -2.27
C ALA A 35 -34.20 2.56 -1.50
N SER A 36 -35.13 3.51 -1.69
CA SER A 36 -35.15 4.76 -0.92
C SER A 36 -35.66 4.61 0.51
N LEU A 37 -36.16 3.43 0.89
CA LEU A 37 -36.65 3.16 2.24
C LEU A 37 -35.48 3.04 3.22
N ARG A 38 -35.73 3.38 4.48
CA ARG A 38 -34.78 3.16 5.59
C ARG A 38 -34.58 1.67 5.84
N ASP A 39 -33.45 1.36 6.45
CA ASP A 39 -33.09 -0.01 6.81
C ASP A 39 -33.76 -0.39 8.13
N SER A 40 -34.64 -1.38 8.07
CA SER A 40 -35.27 -1.99 9.25
C SER A 40 -35.70 -3.42 8.96
N GLN A 41 -35.69 -4.26 9.98
CA GLN A 41 -36.09 -5.66 9.86
C GLN A 41 -37.55 -5.80 9.40
N GLU A 42 -38.45 -4.89 9.82
CA GLU A 42 -39.83 -4.90 9.33
C GLU A 42 -39.90 -4.65 7.83
N ILE A 43 -39.14 -3.66 7.33
CA ILE A 43 -39.13 -3.31 5.90
C ILE A 43 -38.57 -4.47 5.07
N TRP A 44 -37.46 -5.07 5.49
CA TRP A 44 -36.86 -6.20 4.77
C TRP A 44 -37.80 -7.42 4.74
N SER A 45 -38.45 -7.74 5.86
CA SER A 45 -39.43 -8.84 5.93
C SER A 45 -40.60 -8.64 4.96
N ILE A 46 -41.03 -7.39 4.76
CA ILE A 46 -42.09 -7.08 3.79
C ILE A 46 -41.58 -7.16 2.35
N ILE A 47 -40.34 -6.70 2.09
CA ILE A 47 -39.69 -6.78 0.78
C ILE A 47 -39.47 -8.24 0.35
N GLU A 48 -39.19 -9.15 1.29
CA GLU A 48 -39.17 -10.61 1.03
C GLU A 48 -40.51 -11.15 0.53
N GLY A 49 -41.62 -10.48 0.81
CA GLY A 49 -42.92 -10.82 0.24
C GLY A 49 -43.09 -10.41 -1.23
N PHE A 50 -42.26 -9.52 -1.79
CA PHE A 50 -42.35 -9.13 -3.21
C PHE A 50 -41.83 -10.25 -4.13
N GLU A 51 -42.06 -10.10 -5.43
CA GLU A 51 -41.51 -11.04 -6.42
C GLU A 51 -39.97 -11.02 -6.38
N ASP A 52 -39.34 -12.18 -6.58
CA ASP A 52 -37.88 -12.37 -6.46
C ASP A 52 -37.10 -11.37 -7.32
N ASN A 53 -37.61 -11.05 -8.52
CA ASN A 53 -37.01 -10.06 -9.41
C ASN A 53 -37.02 -8.63 -8.85
N ILE A 54 -38.03 -8.25 -8.07
CA ILE A 54 -38.13 -6.94 -7.39
C ILE A 54 -37.21 -6.95 -6.17
N ASN A 55 -37.19 -8.04 -5.41
CA ASN A 55 -36.32 -8.20 -4.26
C ASN A 55 -34.84 -8.07 -4.68
N GLU A 56 -34.47 -8.75 -5.76
CA GLU A 56 -33.12 -8.69 -6.32
C GLU A 56 -32.77 -7.26 -6.78
N LYS A 57 -33.67 -6.58 -7.51
CA LYS A 57 -33.44 -5.20 -7.93
C LYS A 57 -33.39 -4.22 -6.76
N TYR A 58 -34.15 -4.45 -5.69
CA TYR A 58 -34.07 -3.65 -4.47
C TYR A 58 -32.66 -3.73 -3.87
N TRP A 59 -32.16 -4.94 -3.62
CA TRP A 59 -30.86 -5.13 -2.98
C TRP A 59 -29.70 -4.71 -3.86
N LEU A 60 -29.78 -4.86 -5.19
CA LEU A 60 -28.73 -4.38 -6.11
C LEU A 60 -28.67 -2.86 -6.19
N GLN A 61 -29.81 -2.17 -6.06
CA GLN A 61 -29.88 -0.71 -6.21
C GLN A 61 -29.83 0.04 -4.88
N LYS A 62 -29.91 -0.67 -3.74
CA LYS A 62 -29.85 -0.09 -2.40
C LYS A 62 -28.53 0.67 -2.21
N GLN A 63 -28.63 1.95 -1.84
CA GLN A 63 -27.46 2.72 -1.47
C GLN A 63 -27.03 2.34 -0.04
N PRO A 64 -25.79 1.90 0.16
CA PRO A 64 -25.32 1.52 1.48
C PRO A 64 -25.15 2.75 2.36
N ILE A 65 -25.64 2.65 3.58
CA ILE A 65 -25.49 3.66 4.63
C ILE A 65 -25.01 2.92 5.88
N ALA A 66 -24.18 3.59 6.69
CA ALA A 66 -23.77 3.08 7.98
C ALA A 66 -25.00 2.70 8.82
N MET A 67 -25.07 1.43 9.22
CA MET A 67 -26.25 0.91 9.88
C MET A 67 -26.25 1.25 11.37
N MET A 68 -27.31 1.94 11.79
CA MET A 68 -27.61 2.20 13.20
C MET A 68 -28.62 1.17 13.70
N GLY A 69 -28.43 0.67 14.92
CA GLY A 69 -29.38 -0.27 15.54
C GLY A 69 -28.71 -1.51 16.12
N LYS A 70 -29.43 -2.64 16.11
CA LYS A 70 -28.94 -3.89 16.71
C LYS A 70 -27.85 -4.53 15.88
N THR A 71 -27.00 -5.32 16.53
CA THR A 71 -25.97 -6.14 15.86
C THR A 71 -26.58 -7.23 14.98
N SER A 72 -27.68 -7.85 15.42
CA SER A 72 -28.41 -8.85 14.62
C SER A 72 -28.81 -8.32 13.25
N ASP A 73 -29.32 -7.09 13.22
CA ASP A 73 -29.88 -6.51 12.01
C ASP A 73 -28.75 -6.12 11.03
N LEU A 74 -27.57 -5.75 11.57
CA LEU A 74 -26.35 -5.54 10.77
C LEU A 74 -25.90 -6.83 10.10
N PHE A 75 -25.86 -7.95 10.81
CA PHE A 75 -25.50 -9.24 10.21
C PHE A 75 -26.48 -9.65 9.10
N VAL A 76 -27.79 -9.48 9.33
CA VAL A 76 -28.80 -9.75 8.29
C VAL A 76 -28.58 -8.86 7.06
N LEU A 77 -28.34 -7.56 7.24
CA LEU A 77 -28.05 -6.65 6.14
C LEU A 77 -26.80 -7.05 5.36
N MET A 78 -25.74 -7.42 6.07
CA MET A 78 -24.48 -7.86 5.47
C MET A 78 -24.66 -9.15 4.67
N ASP A 79 -25.37 -10.14 5.21
CA ASP A 79 -25.66 -11.39 4.51
C ASP A 79 -26.40 -11.12 3.19
N LYS A 80 -27.40 -10.22 3.20
CA LYS A 80 -28.10 -9.82 1.98
C LYS A 80 -27.17 -9.20 0.94
N TYR A 81 -26.22 -8.37 1.35
CA TYR A 81 -25.23 -7.82 0.42
C TYR A 81 -24.23 -8.87 -0.07
N ILE A 82 -23.75 -9.73 0.81
CA ILE A 82 -22.80 -10.82 0.49
C ILE A 82 -23.39 -11.78 -0.54
N GLU A 83 -24.63 -12.22 -0.36
CA GLU A 83 -25.37 -13.10 -1.28
C GLU A 83 -25.42 -12.55 -2.72
N ARG A 84 -25.29 -11.22 -2.87
CA ARG A 84 -25.43 -10.49 -4.14
C ARG A 84 -24.12 -9.91 -4.62
N GLY A 85 -23.00 -10.35 -4.02
CA GLY A 85 -21.67 -9.91 -4.40
C GLY A 85 -21.37 -8.44 -4.11
N ARG A 86 -22.08 -7.80 -3.18
CA ARG A 86 -21.92 -6.38 -2.84
C ARG A 86 -21.08 -6.18 -1.58
N GLY A 87 -19.82 -6.60 -1.64
CA GLY A 87 -18.87 -6.55 -0.52
C GLY A 87 -18.62 -5.13 -0.01
N LEU A 88 -18.45 -4.16 -0.92
CA LEU A 88 -18.21 -2.76 -0.54
C LEU A 88 -19.43 -2.19 0.19
N ALA A 89 -20.65 -2.52 -0.25
CA ALA A 89 -21.88 -2.10 0.41
C ALA A 89 -21.96 -2.60 1.86
N ALA A 90 -21.60 -3.87 2.09
CA ALA A 90 -21.53 -4.43 3.43
C ALA A 90 -20.48 -3.73 4.31
N ILE A 91 -19.28 -3.44 3.77
CA ILE A 91 -18.24 -2.69 4.49
C ILE A 91 -18.72 -1.28 4.86
N ILE A 92 -19.36 -0.58 3.93
CA ILE A 92 -19.92 0.77 4.17
C ILE A 92 -20.96 0.72 5.30
N SER A 93 -21.85 -0.28 5.27
CA SER A 93 -22.86 -0.46 6.32
C SER A 93 -22.26 -0.80 7.68
N ALA A 94 -21.15 -1.52 7.73
CA ALA A 94 -20.43 -1.88 8.95
C ALA A 94 -19.38 -0.84 9.40
N ASN A 95 -19.18 0.27 8.67
CA ASN A 95 -18.06 1.21 8.83
C ASN A 95 -17.78 1.72 10.26
N GLN A 96 -18.81 1.87 11.09
CA GLN A 96 -18.67 2.35 12.49
C GLN A 96 -18.61 1.20 13.52
N ARG A 97 -18.70 -0.04 13.06
CA ARG A 97 -18.93 -1.25 13.85
C ARG A 97 -18.08 -2.43 13.38
N LEU A 98 -16.98 -2.15 12.67
CA LEU A 98 -16.10 -3.20 12.12
C LEU A 98 -15.55 -4.13 13.21
N SER A 99 -15.34 -3.61 14.43
CA SER A 99 -14.94 -4.37 15.62
C SER A 99 -15.94 -5.44 16.07
N GLU A 100 -17.21 -5.35 15.67
CA GLU A 100 -18.22 -6.36 15.95
C GLU A 100 -18.21 -7.51 14.93
N ILE A 101 -17.53 -7.33 13.78
CA ILE A 101 -17.53 -8.28 12.68
C ILE A 101 -16.36 -9.25 12.81
N PRO A 102 -16.57 -10.58 12.70
CA PRO A 102 -15.49 -11.56 12.72
C PRO A 102 -14.43 -11.31 11.64
N SER A 103 -13.17 -11.60 11.96
CA SER A 103 -12.04 -11.38 11.04
C SER A 103 -12.21 -12.15 9.73
N THR A 104 -12.71 -13.38 9.80
CA THR A 104 -13.02 -14.22 8.62
C THR A 104 -14.02 -13.55 7.68
N THR A 105 -15.06 -12.90 8.22
CA THR A 105 -16.05 -12.17 7.42
C THR A 105 -15.44 -10.93 6.78
N LEU A 106 -14.65 -10.14 7.52
CA LEU A 106 -13.97 -8.97 6.95
C LEU A 106 -13.03 -9.36 5.80
N LEU A 107 -12.25 -10.43 5.97
CA LEU A 107 -11.37 -10.97 4.94
C LEU A 107 -12.17 -11.41 3.70
N TYR A 108 -13.31 -12.07 3.89
CA TYR A 108 -14.19 -12.50 2.81
C TYR A 108 -14.84 -11.32 2.08
N LEU A 109 -15.23 -10.26 2.78
CA LEU A 109 -15.76 -9.04 2.16
C LEU A 109 -14.74 -8.38 1.22
N LEU A 110 -13.47 -8.36 1.62
CA LEU A 110 -12.39 -7.91 0.74
C LEU A 110 -12.33 -8.79 -0.53
N ASP A 111 -12.44 -10.11 -0.41
CA ASP A 111 -12.45 -10.98 -1.61
C ASP A 111 -13.64 -10.71 -2.54
N ILE A 112 -14.79 -10.31 -2.00
CA ILE A 112 -15.95 -9.89 -2.80
C ILE A 112 -15.67 -8.55 -3.49
N VAL A 113 -15.11 -7.57 -2.78
CA VAL A 113 -14.76 -6.26 -3.36
C VAL A 113 -13.79 -6.39 -4.53
N VAL A 114 -12.83 -7.31 -4.47
CA VAL A 114 -11.95 -7.61 -5.62
C VAL A 114 -12.77 -8.06 -6.83
N LYS A 115 -13.79 -8.89 -6.63
CA LYS A 115 -14.69 -9.32 -7.71
C LYS A 115 -15.50 -8.15 -8.28
N GLU A 116 -16.00 -7.26 -7.42
CA GLU A 116 -16.72 -6.04 -7.83
C GLU A 116 -15.85 -5.09 -8.67
N ILE A 117 -14.56 -4.96 -8.33
CA ILE A 117 -13.60 -4.18 -9.12
C ILE A 117 -13.38 -4.83 -10.49
N ASN A 118 -13.18 -6.16 -10.51
CA ASN A 118 -12.91 -6.90 -11.74
C ASN A 118 -14.12 -6.94 -12.69
N SER A 119 -15.35 -6.93 -12.16
CA SER A 119 -16.58 -6.80 -12.95
C SER A 119 -16.87 -5.37 -13.41
N GLN A 120 -16.05 -4.39 -13.01
CA GLN A 120 -16.24 -2.96 -13.26
C GLN A 120 -17.50 -2.38 -12.60
N ASP A 121 -18.05 -3.06 -11.59
CA ASP A 121 -19.19 -2.56 -10.81
C ASP A 121 -18.79 -1.39 -9.91
N ILE A 122 -17.53 -1.36 -9.48
CA ILE A 122 -16.92 -0.27 -8.73
C ILE A 122 -15.55 0.11 -9.32
N GLN A 123 -15.13 1.36 -9.07
CA GLN A 123 -13.83 1.88 -9.50
C GLN A 123 -12.95 2.19 -8.30
N PHE A 124 -11.63 2.23 -8.53
CA PHE A 124 -10.70 2.76 -7.54
C PHE A 124 -10.91 4.27 -7.38
N ASP A 125 -11.57 4.67 -6.29
CA ASP A 125 -11.77 6.05 -5.91
C ASP A 125 -11.37 6.31 -4.45
N THR A 126 -11.46 7.57 -4.03
CA THR A 126 -11.15 8.01 -2.66
C THR A 126 -12.03 7.32 -1.61
N MET A 127 -13.26 6.97 -1.98
CA MET A 127 -14.24 6.36 -1.08
C MET A 127 -13.89 4.89 -0.81
N LEU A 128 -13.64 4.11 -1.86
CA LEU A 128 -13.16 2.73 -1.75
C LEU A 128 -11.88 2.69 -0.90
N SER A 129 -10.93 3.58 -1.20
CA SER A 129 -9.66 3.69 -0.49
C SER A 129 -9.87 3.92 1.01
N TYR A 130 -10.79 4.82 1.38
CA TYR A 130 -11.14 5.08 2.78
C TYR A 130 -11.71 3.86 3.50
N TYR A 131 -12.68 3.17 2.89
CA TYR A 131 -13.34 2.01 3.52
C TYR A 131 -12.43 0.79 3.60
N VAL A 132 -11.65 0.51 2.55
CA VAL A 132 -10.64 -0.56 2.55
C VAL A 132 -9.62 -0.29 3.66
N LYS A 133 -9.06 0.93 3.74
CA LYS A 133 -8.11 1.29 4.78
C LYS A 133 -8.65 1.01 6.18
N LYS A 134 -9.90 1.37 6.47
CA LYS A 134 -10.53 1.09 7.76
C LYS A 134 -10.63 -0.39 8.10
N VAL A 135 -10.93 -1.24 7.11
CA VAL A 135 -10.95 -2.70 7.33
C VAL A 135 -9.54 -3.19 7.67
N PHE A 136 -8.51 -2.72 6.96
CA PHE A 136 -7.13 -3.07 7.29
C PHE A 136 -6.69 -2.55 8.67
N ASP A 137 -7.04 -1.30 9.03
CA ASP A 137 -6.71 -0.71 10.33
C ASP A 137 -7.37 -1.46 11.50
N GLU A 138 -8.58 -1.98 11.29
CA GLU A 138 -9.26 -2.87 12.24
C GLU A 138 -8.57 -4.24 12.32
N LEU A 139 -8.31 -4.90 11.18
CA LEU A 139 -7.69 -6.22 11.13
C LEU A 139 -6.27 -6.22 11.73
N LYS A 140 -5.51 -5.13 11.58
CA LYS A 140 -4.17 -4.93 12.16
C LYS A 140 -4.15 -4.98 13.69
N GLN A 141 -5.27 -4.68 14.35
CA GLN A 141 -5.38 -4.67 15.80
C GLN A 141 -5.71 -6.06 16.38
N ARG A 142 -5.95 -7.05 15.52
CA ARG A 142 -6.42 -8.38 15.94
C ARG A 142 -5.30 -9.41 15.90
N ASN A 143 -5.34 -10.34 16.84
CA ASN A 143 -4.36 -11.42 16.96
C ASN A 143 -4.81 -12.72 16.27
N ASP A 144 -6.03 -12.76 15.73
CA ASP A 144 -6.62 -13.95 15.09
C ASP A 144 -6.40 -13.99 13.56
N VAL A 145 -5.65 -13.03 13.02
CA VAL A 145 -5.30 -12.96 11.60
C VAL A 145 -3.79 -13.03 11.44
N SER A 146 -3.34 -13.91 10.54
CA SER A 146 -1.93 -14.02 10.19
C SER A 146 -1.42 -12.74 9.52
N GLU A 147 -0.27 -12.23 9.96
CA GLU A 147 0.44 -11.12 9.31
C GLU A 147 0.69 -11.41 7.82
N THR A 148 0.90 -12.69 7.47
CA THR A 148 1.11 -13.13 6.08
C THR A 148 -0.17 -12.98 5.25
N ASP A 149 -1.32 -13.41 5.77
CA ASP A 149 -2.59 -13.32 5.03
C ASP A 149 -2.99 -11.86 4.79
N LEU A 150 -2.75 -11.01 5.79
CA LEU A 150 -3.07 -9.59 5.70
C LEU A 150 -2.14 -8.88 4.69
N ALA A 151 -0.85 -9.21 4.67
CA ALA A 151 0.09 -8.68 3.68
C ALA A 151 -0.26 -9.07 2.24
N PHE A 152 -0.68 -10.32 2.00
CA PHE A 152 -1.12 -10.75 0.67
C PHE A 152 -2.38 -10.00 0.20
N LYS A 153 -3.35 -9.77 1.10
CA LYS A 153 -4.50 -8.92 0.77
C LYS A 153 -4.09 -7.47 0.54
N GLU A 154 -3.15 -6.94 1.32
CA GLU A 154 -2.63 -5.58 1.15
C GLU A 154 -2.02 -5.39 -0.24
N MET A 155 -1.34 -6.41 -0.78
CA MET A 155 -0.83 -6.41 -2.16
C MET A 155 -1.95 -6.24 -3.20
N THR A 156 -3.09 -6.92 -3.02
CA THR A 156 -4.24 -6.79 -3.92
C THR A 156 -4.85 -5.39 -3.88
N TYR A 157 -4.83 -4.76 -2.71
CA TYR A 157 -5.37 -3.42 -2.48
C TYR A 157 -4.34 -2.30 -2.58
N LEU A 158 -3.15 -2.55 -3.14
CA LEU A 158 -2.10 -1.55 -3.20
C LEU A 158 -2.55 -0.18 -3.77
N PRO A 159 -3.40 -0.11 -4.82
CA PRO A 159 -3.90 1.17 -5.34
C PRO A 159 -4.81 1.96 -4.37
N CYS A 160 -5.38 1.30 -3.35
CA CYS A 160 -6.23 1.93 -2.34
C CYS A 160 -5.45 2.60 -1.21
N PHE A 161 -4.17 2.28 -1.05
CA PHE A 161 -3.37 2.88 0.00
C PHE A 161 -2.81 4.21 -0.49
N PRO A 162 -2.97 5.30 0.29
CA PRO A 162 -2.43 6.59 -0.10
C PRO A 162 -0.91 6.51 -0.23
N ASP A 163 -0.33 7.47 -0.95
CA ASP A 163 1.10 7.74 -0.92
C ASP A 163 1.46 8.33 0.46
N SER A 164 1.45 7.49 1.50
CA SER A 164 1.89 7.81 2.85
C SER A 164 3.25 7.18 3.14
N ASP A 165 4.02 7.84 3.99
CA ASP A 165 5.33 7.34 4.44
C ASP A 165 5.23 6.18 5.46
N GLU A 166 4.02 5.81 5.88
CA GLU A 166 3.82 4.71 6.83
C GLU A 166 4.09 3.35 6.16
N PRO A 167 4.93 2.49 6.75
CA PRO A 167 5.22 1.20 6.19
C PRO A 167 4.00 0.27 6.29
N LEU A 168 3.56 -0.20 5.13
CA LEU A 168 2.62 -1.31 4.96
C LEU A 168 3.10 -2.59 5.67
N ILE A 169 2.17 -3.49 6.01
CA ILE A 169 2.49 -4.80 6.59
C ILE A 169 3.34 -5.60 5.62
N LEU A 170 3.05 -5.50 4.32
CA LEU A 170 3.81 -6.12 3.26
C LEU A 170 5.29 -5.71 3.28
N HIS A 171 5.61 -4.44 3.59
CA HIS A 171 7.01 -4.04 3.76
C HIS A 171 7.67 -4.81 4.91
N ARG A 172 6.99 -4.93 6.06
CA ARG A 172 7.52 -5.66 7.23
C ARG A 172 7.71 -7.13 6.91
N LEU A 173 6.77 -7.72 6.17
CA LEU A 173 6.87 -9.10 5.74
C LEU A 173 8.05 -9.32 4.81
N MET A 174 8.32 -8.41 3.86
CA MET A 174 9.51 -8.47 2.99
C MET A 174 10.82 -8.45 3.78
N MET A 175 10.90 -7.68 4.87
CA MET A 175 12.10 -7.64 5.73
C MET A 175 12.23 -8.86 6.65
N LYS A 176 11.15 -9.61 6.88
CA LYS A 176 11.16 -10.84 7.68
C LYS A 176 11.32 -12.11 6.83
N LYS A 177 10.83 -12.10 5.59
CA LYS A 177 10.77 -13.24 4.67
C LYS A 177 11.43 -12.89 3.33
N PRO A 178 12.71 -13.27 3.12
CA PRO A 178 13.44 -13.06 1.88
C PRO A 178 12.69 -13.48 0.60
N GLU A 179 11.88 -14.54 0.67
CA GLU A 179 11.12 -15.07 -0.47
C GLU A 179 10.09 -14.07 -0.99
N VAL A 180 9.41 -13.36 -0.08
CA VAL A 180 8.40 -12.34 -0.44
C VAL A 180 9.07 -11.15 -1.12
N PHE A 181 10.26 -10.77 -0.65
CA PHE A 181 11.04 -9.70 -1.28
C PHE A 181 11.49 -10.10 -2.69
N ILE A 182 12.00 -11.33 -2.87
CA ILE A 182 12.45 -11.81 -4.18
C ILE A 182 11.29 -12.02 -5.16
N GLU A 183 10.12 -12.45 -4.70
CA GLU A 183 8.93 -12.50 -5.56
C GLU A 183 8.60 -11.11 -6.11
N ALA A 184 8.66 -10.06 -5.28
CA ALA A 184 8.46 -8.69 -5.73
C ALA A 184 9.53 -8.23 -6.74
N ILE A 185 10.79 -8.58 -6.51
CA ILE A 185 11.87 -8.34 -7.49
C ILE A 185 11.58 -9.04 -8.82
N CYS A 186 11.13 -10.31 -8.79
CA CYS A 186 10.83 -11.08 -10.01
C CYS A 186 9.64 -10.52 -10.79
N ILE A 187 8.66 -9.92 -10.11
CA ILE A 187 7.51 -9.26 -10.76
C ILE A 187 7.93 -7.98 -11.47
N VAL A 188 8.88 -7.22 -10.89
CA VAL A 188 9.26 -5.89 -11.38
C VAL A 188 10.37 -5.95 -12.42
N TYR A 189 11.36 -6.80 -12.19
CA TYR A 189 12.57 -6.88 -12.98
C TYR A 189 12.60 -8.19 -13.76
N ARG A 190 13.01 -8.09 -15.04
CA ARG A 190 13.24 -9.27 -15.87
C ARG A 190 14.48 -10.01 -15.38
N SER A 191 14.49 -11.30 -15.64
CA SER A 191 15.68 -12.12 -15.50
C SER A 191 16.69 -11.74 -16.57
N ASP A 192 17.97 -11.91 -16.26
CA ASP A 192 19.05 -11.79 -17.24
C ASP A 192 18.94 -12.85 -18.35
N GLU A 193 18.17 -13.92 -18.12
CA GLU A 193 17.95 -15.02 -19.06
C GLU A 193 16.58 -14.98 -19.78
N ASP A 194 15.71 -14.02 -19.45
CA ASP A 194 14.35 -13.97 -20.02
C ASP A 194 14.39 -13.66 -21.53
N GLU A 195 13.57 -14.39 -22.31
CA GLU A 195 13.32 -14.04 -23.71
C GLU A 195 12.62 -12.67 -23.82
N GLN A 196 12.95 -11.90 -24.87
CA GLN A 196 12.36 -10.58 -25.10
C GLN A 196 10.90 -10.68 -25.58
N THR A 197 10.01 -10.99 -24.64
CA THR A 197 8.56 -10.94 -24.86
C THR A 197 8.00 -9.61 -24.38
N GLU A 198 7.07 -9.01 -25.12
CA GLU A 198 6.36 -7.83 -24.64
C GLU A 198 5.37 -8.21 -23.53
N PRO A 199 5.40 -7.53 -22.38
CA PRO A 199 4.49 -7.83 -21.28
C PRO A 199 3.09 -7.30 -21.62
N SER A 200 2.07 -8.02 -21.20
CA SER A 200 0.68 -7.57 -21.30
C SER A 200 0.45 -6.30 -20.46
N GLU A 201 -0.60 -5.54 -20.79
CA GLU A 201 -0.98 -4.36 -20.00
C GLU A 201 -1.23 -4.68 -18.52
N LEU A 202 -1.74 -5.88 -18.22
CA LEU A 202 -2.00 -6.32 -16.85
C LEU A 202 -0.69 -6.55 -16.09
N GLU A 203 0.30 -7.17 -16.73
CA GLU A 203 1.63 -7.37 -16.16
C GLU A 203 2.33 -6.04 -15.91
N VAL A 204 2.26 -5.09 -16.86
CA VAL A 204 2.83 -3.75 -16.69
C VAL A 204 2.18 -3.02 -15.52
N LYS A 205 0.85 -3.07 -15.38
CA LYS A 205 0.13 -2.46 -14.25
C LYS A 205 0.57 -3.08 -12.93
N ARG A 206 0.64 -4.42 -12.85
CA ARG A 206 1.09 -5.14 -11.66
C ARG A 206 2.54 -4.78 -11.30
N ALA A 207 3.46 -4.83 -12.25
CA ALA A 207 4.85 -4.48 -12.06
C ALA A 207 5.01 -3.02 -11.61
N THR A 208 4.25 -2.08 -12.20
CA THR A 208 4.27 -0.67 -11.78
C THR A 208 3.84 -0.50 -10.33
N SER A 209 2.79 -1.19 -9.91
CA SER A 209 2.30 -1.19 -8.54
C SER A 209 3.35 -1.73 -7.56
N ILE A 210 3.94 -2.89 -7.85
CA ILE A 210 4.98 -3.48 -6.99
C ILE A 210 6.27 -2.65 -7.00
N TYR A 211 6.64 -2.04 -8.12
CA TYR A 211 7.77 -1.12 -8.16
C TYR A 211 7.57 0.06 -7.20
N ARG A 212 6.36 0.67 -7.19
CA ARG A 212 6.05 1.75 -6.24
C ARG A 212 6.09 1.30 -4.78
N LEU A 213 5.75 0.05 -4.50
CA LEU A 213 5.91 -0.55 -3.17
C LEU A 213 7.39 -0.62 -2.78
N LEU A 214 8.23 -1.20 -3.64
CA LEU A 214 9.69 -1.28 -3.41
C LEU A 214 10.33 0.09 -3.23
N GLU A 215 9.93 1.09 -4.03
CA GLU A 215 10.44 2.46 -3.91
C GLU A 215 10.09 3.14 -2.57
N LYS A 216 9.07 2.66 -1.85
CA LYS A 216 8.64 3.16 -0.53
C LYS A 216 9.17 2.33 0.63
N LEU A 217 10.03 1.36 0.38
CA LEU A 217 10.62 0.56 1.44
C LEU A 217 11.65 1.41 2.20
N ARG A 218 11.33 1.70 3.47
CA ARG A 218 12.13 2.58 4.36
C ARG A 218 12.60 1.89 5.64
N ILE A 219 12.11 0.67 5.89
CA ILE A 219 12.45 -0.13 7.06
C ILE A 219 13.56 -1.11 6.71
N LEU A 220 14.40 -1.43 7.69
CA LEU A 220 15.52 -2.35 7.51
C LEU A 220 15.25 -3.68 8.21
N PRO A 221 15.80 -4.80 7.70
CA PRO A 221 15.79 -6.07 8.41
C PRO A 221 16.43 -5.92 9.79
N GLY A 222 15.78 -6.47 10.82
CA GLY A 222 16.30 -6.41 12.20
C GLY A 222 16.21 -5.04 12.89
N GLN A 223 15.64 -4.01 12.24
CA GLN A 223 15.57 -2.65 12.81
C GLN A 223 14.49 -2.52 13.89
N ILE A 224 14.88 -1.89 15.00
CA ILE A 224 13.98 -1.39 16.04
C ILE A 224 14.41 0.04 16.35
N ASP A 225 13.55 1.01 16.05
CA ASP A 225 13.85 2.44 16.14
C ASP A 225 15.12 2.81 15.35
N ASN A 226 16.18 3.26 16.03
CA ASN A 226 17.46 3.63 15.42
C ASN A 226 18.53 2.53 15.52
N GLU A 227 18.20 1.39 16.13
CA GLU A 227 19.12 0.28 16.31
C GLU A 227 18.84 -0.80 15.26
N ILE A 228 19.90 -1.46 14.80
CA ILE A 228 19.82 -2.53 13.80
C ILE A 228 20.50 -3.78 14.34
N ASP A 229 19.75 -4.88 14.41
CA ASP A 229 20.28 -6.20 14.70
C ASP A 229 21.13 -6.70 13.52
N GLN A 230 22.45 -6.65 13.69
CA GLN A 230 23.42 -6.97 12.62
C GLN A 230 23.26 -8.40 12.11
N ASP A 231 23.08 -9.38 12.99
CA ASP A 231 22.98 -10.80 12.60
C ASP A 231 21.73 -11.05 11.76
N LYS A 232 20.59 -10.43 12.11
CA LYS A 232 19.38 -10.53 11.30
C LYS A 232 19.51 -9.84 9.95
N LEU A 233 20.21 -8.71 9.90
CA LEU A 233 20.45 -8.01 8.65
C LEU A 233 21.33 -8.85 7.71
N GLU A 234 22.40 -9.43 8.25
CA GLU A 234 23.32 -10.30 7.52
C GLU A 234 22.61 -11.53 6.98
N ASP A 235 21.90 -12.28 7.84
CA ASP A 235 21.12 -13.46 7.44
C ASP A 235 20.08 -13.11 6.37
N TRP A 236 19.37 -11.98 6.51
CA TRP A 236 18.42 -11.54 5.49
C TRP A 236 19.12 -11.24 4.14
N CYS A 237 20.23 -10.52 4.16
CA CYS A 237 21.00 -10.20 2.96
C CYS A 237 21.53 -11.46 2.26
N GLU A 238 22.10 -12.41 3.00
CA GLU A 238 22.60 -13.67 2.44
C GLU A 238 21.48 -14.49 1.79
N ASN A 239 20.35 -14.65 2.47
CA ASN A 239 19.21 -15.41 1.96
C ASN A 239 18.60 -14.74 0.71
N VAL A 240 18.43 -13.41 0.71
CA VAL A 240 17.94 -12.68 -0.46
C VAL A 240 18.89 -12.86 -1.66
N ARG A 241 20.20 -12.72 -1.45
CA ARG A 241 21.19 -12.88 -2.54
C ARG A 241 21.26 -14.30 -3.07
N HIS A 242 21.11 -15.30 -2.19
CA HIS A 242 21.00 -16.70 -2.58
C HIS A 242 19.80 -16.93 -3.50
N LEU A 243 18.62 -16.46 -3.11
CA LEU A 243 17.41 -16.56 -3.91
C LEU A 243 17.50 -15.75 -5.23
N ALA A 244 18.08 -14.55 -5.18
CA ALA A 244 18.33 -13.74 -6.38
C ALA A 244 19.20 -14.46 -7.41
N LYS A 245 20.17 -15.26 -6.95
CA LYS A 245 20.99 -16.12 -7.80
C LYS A 245 20.17 -17.20 -8.48
N LEU A 246 19.31 -17.89 -7.73
CA LEU A 246 18.43 -18.93 -8.27
C LEU A 246 17.45 -18.38 -9.32
N HIS A 247 17.08 -17.10 -9.20
CA HIS A 247 16.20 -16.40 -10.14
C HIS A 247 16.94 -15.51 -11.16
N HIS A 248 18.27 -15.61 -11.26
CA HIS A 248 19.11 -14.88 -12.24
C HIS A 248 18.82 -13.37 -12.26
N ARG A 249 18.87 -12.75 -11.08
CA ARG A 249 18.60 -11.31 -10.82
C ARG A 249 19.55 -10.74 -9.76
N GLN A 250 20.80 -11.20 -9.70
CA GLN A 250 21.71 -10.87 -8.61
C GLN A 250 22.04 -9.37 -8.55
N GLU A 251 22.53 -8.81 -9.66
CA GLU A 251 22.99 -7.41 -9.73
C GLU A 251 21.87 -6.42 -9.38
N ILE A 252 20.69 -6.60 -10.00
CA ILE A 252 19.53 -5.74 -9.71
C ILE A 252 19.05 -5.90 -8.26
N THR A 253 19.13 -7.11 -7.70
CA THR A 253 18.76 -7.32 -6.30
C THR A 253 19.73 -6.63 -5.36
N ASP A 254 21.03 -6.76 -5.57
CA ASP A 254 22.06 -6.05 -4.80
C ASP A 254 21.84 -4.53 -4.86
N HIS A 255 21.50 -4.01 -6.05
CA HIS A 255 21.12 -2.61 -6.22
C HIS A 255 19.89 -2.21 -5.40
N VAL A 256 18.81 -2.99 -5.42
CA VAL A 256 17.59 -2.70 -4.63
C VAL A 256 17.87 -2.81 -3.13
N ILE A 257 18.66 -3.79 -2.69
CA ILE A 257 19.13 -3.89 -1.30
C ILE A 257 19.84 -2.58 -0.92
N GLY A 258 20.78 -2.11 -1.75
CA GLY A 258 21.49 -0.86 -1.50
C GLY A 258 20.56 0.34 -1.30
N LYS A 259 19.51 0.47 -2.13
CA LYS A 259 18.50 1.54 -1.98
C LYS A 259 17.78 1.48 -0.63
N ILE A 260 17.50 0.28 -0.11
CA ILE A 260 16.90 0.08 1.22
C ILE A 260 17.90 0.51 2.30
N LEU A 261 19.15 0.04 2.21
CA LEU A 261 20.22 0.37 3.17
C LEU A 261 20.52 1.87 3.26
N ALA A 262 20.26 2.64 2.19
CA ALA A 262 20.37 4.10 2.20
C ALA A 262 19.48 4.79 3.26
N HIS A 263 18.43 4.12 3.72
CA HIS A 263 17.51 4.61 4.76
C HIS A 263 18.01 4.38 6.19
N ALA A 264 19.19 3.76 6.36
CA ALA A 264 19.79 3.55 7.66
C ALA A 264 19.92 4.83 8.49
N PRO A 265 19.68 4.73 9.82
CA PRO A 265 20.02 5.78 10.77
C PRO A 265 21.53 5.98 10.85
N ASN A 266 21.94 7.01 11.59
CA ASN A 266 23.33 7.18 12.00
C ASN A 266 23.65 6.17 13.10
N SER A 267 24.93 5.81 13.22
CA SER A 267 25.39 5.01 14.35
C SER A 267 25.19 5.75 15.67
N SER A 268 24.70 5.06 16.70
CA SER A 268 24.62 5.59 18.06
C SER A 268 25.98 5.69 18.74
N VAL A 269 27.01 5.01 18.21
CA VAL A 269 28.37 4.95 18.77
C VAL A 269 29.21 6.17 18.37
N ASP A 270 29.19 6.55 17.09
CA ASP A 270 30.06 7.62 16.56
C ASP A 270 29.30 8.74 15.82
N ASN A 271 27.97 8.71 15.86
CA ASN A 271 27.08 9.65 15.15
C ASN A 271 27.30 9.75 13.63
N SER A 272 28.08 8.82 13.05
CA SER A 272 28.39 8.81 11.64
C SER A 272 27.42 7.92 10.87
N TRP A 273 27.12 8.32 9.64
CA TRP A 273 26.31 7.51 8.73
C TRP A 273 27.23 6.72 7.77
N PRO A 274 26.90 5.46 7.42
CA PRO A 274 25.74 4.69 7.89
C PRO A 274 25.94 4.04 9.27
N HIS A 275 24.89 3.50 9.87
CA HIS A 275 24.94 2.66 11.07
C HIS A 275 25.96 1.51 10.91
N GLU A 276 26.64 1.10 11.99
CA GLU A 276 27.76 0.14 11.96
C GLU A 276 27.39 -1.21 11.32
N ALA A 277 26.19 -1.72 11.62
CA ALA A 277 25.64 -2.92 10.97
C ALA A 277 25.63 -2.82 9.43
N ILE A 278 25.36 -1.63 8.87
CA ILE A 278 25.39 -1.44 7.41
C ILE A 278 26.83 -1.41 6.89
N ARG A 279 27.75 -0.80 7.64
CA ARG A 279 29.18 -0.78 7.29
C ARG A 279 29.69 -2.21 7.16
N HIS A 280 29.37 -3.04 8.15
CA HIS A 280 29.68 -4.47 8.16
C HIS A 280 29.16 -5.18 6.91
N ILE A 281 27.89 -4.97 6.54
CA ILE A 281 27.31 -5.53 5.31
C ILE A 281 28.03 -5.06 4.04
N ILE A 282 28.35 -3.78 3.92
CA ILE A 282 29.08 -3.24 2.76
C ILE A 282 30.45 -3.92 2.63
N GLU A 283 31.20 -4.06 3.73
CA GLU A 283 32.52 -4.69 3.71
C GLU A 283 32.43 -6.19 3.37
N ILE A 284 31.50 -6.93 3.99
CA ILE A 284 31.40 -8.39 3.79
C ILE A 284 30.86 -8.74 2.41
N LEU A 285 29.77 -8.09 1.98
CA LEU A 285 29.16 -8.42 0.69
C LEU A 285 30.02 -7.97 -0.48
N SER A 286 30.81 -6.90 -0.30
CA SER A 286 31.78 -6.40 -1.28
C SER A 286 31.21 -6.28 -2.70
N SER A 287 29.99 -5.73 -2.81
CA SER A 287 29.21 -5.61 -4.05
C SER A 287 29.18 -4.16 -4.54
N ASP A 288 29.62 -3.93 -5.78
CA ASP A 288 29.63 -2.60 -6.38
C ASP A 288 28.19 -2.12 -6.67
N GLU A 289 27.30 -3.03 -7.07
CA GLU A 289 25.88 -2.76 -7.34
C GLU A 289 25.15 -2.32 -6.07
N LEU A 290 25.46 -2.95 -4.94
CA LEU A 290 24.93 -2.58 -3.63
C LEU A 290 25.36 -1.17 -3.24
N GLU A 291 26.66 -0.86 -3.38
CA GLU A 291 27.17 0.48 -3.11
C GLU A 291 26.52 1.53 -4.00
N GLN A 292 26.37 1.27 -5.30
CA GLN A 292 25.66 2.16 -6.22
C GLN A 292 24.20 2.35 -5.80
N GLY A 293 23.51 1.29 -5.38
CA GLY A 293 22.15 1.36 -4.84
C GLY A 293 22.07 2.28 -3.63
N ILE A 294 23.04 2.19 -2.71
CA ILE A 294 23.13 3.08 -1.54
C ILE A 294 23.32 4.53 -1.97
N GLN A 295 24.24 4.79 -2.89
CA GLN A 295 24.53 6.13 -3.39
C GLN A 295 23.28 6.78 -4.01
N ILE A 296 22.61 6.07 -4.92
CA ILE A 296 21.37 6.54 -5.55
C ILE A 296 20.26 6.73 -4.51
N GLY A 297 20.09 5.79 -3.58
CA GLY A 297 19.11 5.91 -2.50
C GLY A 297 19.33 7.16 -1.65
N ARG A 298 20.59 7.49 -1.31
CA ARG A 298 20.95 8.69 -0.55
C ARG A 298 20.70 9.97 -1.33
N TYR A 299 21.04 9.99 -2.62
CA TYR A 299 20.75 11.13 -3.47
C TYR A 299 19.22 11.38 -3.55
N ASN A 300 18.44 10.33 -3.76
CA ASN A 300 16.97 10.41 -3.85
C ASN A 300 16.32 10.84 -2.52
N LYS A 301 16.90 10.47 -1.37
CA LYS A 301 16.42 10.89 -0.04
C LYS A 301 16.45 12.40 0.16
N ARG A 302 17.25 13.15 -0.62
CA ARG A 302 17.26 14.62 -0.57
C ARG A 302 15.91 15.23 -0.96
N GLY A 303 15.15 14.57 -1.84
CA GLY A 303 13.83 15.03 -2.28
C GLY A 303 13.83 16.41 -2.94
N VAL A 304 12.66 17.06 -2.94
CA VAL A 304 12.51 18.43 -3.45
C VAL A 304 13.08 19.41 -2.42
N PHE A 305 14.09 20.18 -2.82
CA PHE A 305 14.65 21.24 -2.00
C PHE A 305 14.47 22.60 -2.69
N ALA A 306 14.26 23.63 -1.90
CA ALA A 306 14.24 25.01 -2.36
C ALA A 306 15.64 25.62 -2.25
N ARG A 307 15.98 26.47 -3.21
CA ARG A 307 17.23 27.23 -3.22
C ARG A 307 16.92 28.70 -3.46
N MET A 308 17.61 29.60 -2.77
CA MET A 308 17.51 31.03 -3.06
C MET A 308 18.21 31.35 -4.39
N ARG A 309 17.75 32.41 -5.08
CA ARG A 309 18.17 32.77 -6.44
C ARG A 309 19.70 32.88 -6.63
N TYR A 310 20.44 33.21 -5.57
CA TYR A 310 21.88 33.49 -5.59
C TYR A 310 22.70 32.61 -4.63
N GLU A 311 22.11 31.56 -4.08
CA GLU A 311 22.76 30.72 -3.04
C GLU A 311 23.92 29.86 -3.59
N GLY A 312 23.96 29.65 -4.92
CA GLY A 312 24.95 28.79 -5.56
C GLY A 312 24.90 27.35 -5.02
N GLY A 313 26.06 26.71 -4.92
CA GLY A 313 26.25 25.33 -4.47
C GLY A 313 26.50 25.13 -2.97
N ASN A 314 26.15 26.10 -2.12
CA ASN A 314 26.51 26.03 -0.69
C ASN A 314 25.87 24.86 0.05
N GLN A 315 24.60 24.53 -0.23
CA GLN A 315 23.95 23.36 0.38
C GLN A 315 24.67 22.05 0.03
N GLU A 316 25.06 21.90 -1.22
CA GLU A 316 25.80 20.74 -1.69
C GLU A 316 27.19 20.63 -1.06
N ARG A 317 27.89 21.76 -0.86
CA ARG A 317 29.20 21.76 -0.18
C ARG A 317 29.10 21.28 1.26
N ILE A 318 28.08 21.73 2.00
CA ILE A 318 27.84 21.29 3.38
C ILE A 318 27.59 19.77 3.42
N LEU A 319 26.80 19.25 2.48
CA LEU A 319 26.59 17.80 2.35
C LEU A 319 27.92 17.08 2.04
N ALA A 320 28.69 17.57 1.07
CA ALA A 320 29.98 16.98 0.70
C ALA A 320 30.95 16.92 1.88
N GLU A 321 31.07 18.01 2.65
CA GLU A 321 31.89 18.08 3.87
C GLU A 321 31.43 17.04 4.88
N GLN A 322 30.12 16.95 5.16
CA GLN A 322 29.58 15.96 6.08
C GLN A 322 29.89 14.51 5.66
N TYR A 323 29.75 14.17 4.37
CA TYR A 323 30.11 12.83 3.88
C TYR A 323 31.61 12.54 4.01
N ARG A 324 32.49 13.54 3.85
CA ARG A 324 33.92 13.37 4.09
C ARG A 324 34.25 13.21 5.57
N GLU A 325 33.58 13.93 6.45
CA GLU A 325 33.72 13.73 7.90
C GLU A 325 33.36 12.30 8.30
N TRP A 326 32.23 11.78 7.80
CA TRP A 326 31.86 10.38 8.00
C TRP A 326 32.88 9.42 7.38
N ALA A 327 33.36 9.66 6.17
CA ALA A 327 34.36 8.80 5.54
C ALA A 327 35.66 8.72 6.35
N ASN A 328 36.09 9.85 6.92
CA ASN A 328 37.31 9.96 7.74
C ASN A 328 37.16 9.38 9.15
N SER A 329 35.94 9.25 9.69
CA SER A 329 35.71 8.66 11.01
C SER A 329 35.81 7.13 11.01
N MET A 330 35.74 6.49 9.83
CA MET A 330 35.75 5.03 9.68
C MET A 330 36.81 4.52 8.67
N PRO A 331 38.10 4.85 8.82
CA PRO A 331 39.14 4.45 7.85
C PRO A 331 39.35 2.92 7.77
N HIS A 332 38.89 2.18 8.78
CA HIS A 332 38.95 0.72 8.80
C HIS A 332 37.87 0.05 7.95
N CYS A 333 36.77 0.75 7.64
CA CYS A 333 35.72 0.29 6.73
C CYS A 333 36.06 0.81 5.32
N VAL A 334 36.93 0.08 4.62
CA VAL A 334 37.59 0.57 3.40
C VAL A 334 36.58 0.86 2.29
N ARG A 335 35.66 -0.08 2.03
CA ARG A 335 34.66 0.07 0.97
C ARG A 335 33.65 1.14 1.32
N THR A 336 33.19 1.15 2.57
CA THR A 336 32.27 2.15 3.10
C THR A 336 32.85 3.56 3.01
N SER A 337 34.08 3.76 3.47
CA SER A 337 34.78 5.05 3.40
C SER A 337 34.96 5.51 1.96
N ALA A 338 35.38 4.61 1.06
CA ALA A 338 35.50 4.92 -0.37
C ALA A 338 34.15 5.32 -1.01
N MET A 339 33.06 4.61 -0.67
CA MET A 339 31.71 4.95 -1.13
C MET A 339 31.28 6.34 -0.63
N LEU A 340 31.54 6.66 0.65
CA LEU A 340 31.22 7.97 1.23
C LEU A 340 32.00 9.10 0.55
N PHE A 341 33.27 8.90 0.21
CA PHE A 341 34.05 9.86 -0.57
C PHE A 341 33.46 10.09 -1.96
N ARG A 342 33.04 9.02 -2.66
CA ARG A 342 32.36 9.16 -3.96
C ARG A 342 31.08 9.98 -3.85
N ILE A 343 30.26 9.76 -2.81
CA ILE A 343 29.06 10.57 -2.56
C ILE A 343 29.43 12.04 -2.33
N ALA A 344 30.48 12.31 -1.56
CA ALA A 344 30.95 13.67 -1.34
C ALA A 344 31.36 14.37 -2.65
N ASP A 345 32.06 13.67 -3.53
CA ASP A 345 32.52 14.21 -4.81
C ASP A 345 31.35 14.48 -5.77
N GLU A 346 30.31 13.65 -5.76
CA GLU A 346 29.05 13.90 -6.50
C GLU A 346 28.34 15.17 -6.01
N TRP A 347 28.32 15.41 -4.70
CA TRP A 347 27.78 16.64 -4.15
C TRP A 347 28.63 17.85 -4.54
N GLU A 348 29.96 17.78 -4.49
CA GLU A 348 30.81 18.87 -4.97
C GLU A 348 30.62 19.19 -6.45
N TYR A 349 30.47 18.15 -7.28
CA TYR A 349 30.17 18.33 -8.68
C TYR A 349 28.82 19.05 -8.87
N SER A 350 27.81 18.65 -8.10
CA SER A 350 26.50 19.31 -8.06
C SER A 350 26.59 20.77 -7.58
N ALA A 351 27.46 21.06 -6.61
CA ALA A 351 27.73 22.41 -6.11
C ALA A 351 28.28 23.32 -7.21
N LYS A 352 29.31 22.85 -7.94
CA LYS A 352 29.92 23.60 -9.05
C LYS A 352 28.89 23.92 -10.14
N ASN A 353 28.04 22.96 -10.49
CA ASN A 353 26.96 23.16 -11.45
C ASN A 353 25.92 24.19 -10.97
N ALA A 354 25.63 24.20 -9.67
CA ALA A 354 24.74 25.17 -9.05
C ALA A 354 25.31 26.60 -9.11
N ASP A 355 26.60 26.80 -8.84
CA ASP A 355 27.25 28.11 -8.95
C ASP A 355 27.20 28.65 -10.38
N ILE A 356 27.50 27.79 -11.37
CA ILE A 356 27.43 28.16 -12.79
C ILE A 356 26.01 28.62 -13.15
N ARG A 357 24.98 27.96 -12.63
CA ARG A 357 23.58 28.35 -12.85
C ARG A 357 23.24 29.68 -12.17
N ALA A 358 23.70 29.90 -10.94
CA ALA A 358 23.49 31.15 -10.21
C ALA A 358 24.15 32.33 -10.94
N ALA A 359 25.42 32.19 -11.33
CA ALA A 359 26.14 33.22 -12.08
C ALA A 359 25.47 33.55 -13.43
N LYS A 360 24.90 32.56 -14.13
CA LYS A 360 24.11 32.80 -15.36
C LYS A 360 22.80 33.55 -15.10
N ALA A 361 22.20 33.38 -13.92
CA ALA A 361 20.97 34.05 -13.52
C ALA A 361 21.22 35.49 -13.04
N ASP A 362 22.44 35.82 -12.61
CA ASP A 362 22.90 37.18 -12.30
C ASP A 362 23.12 38.03 -13.55
N LEU A 363 23.46 37.39 -14.67
CA LEU A 363 23.71 38.05 -15.95
C LEU A 363 22.43 38.36 -16.76
N LYS A 364 21.25 37.99 -16.25
CA LYS A 364 19.94 38.22 -16.86
C LYS A 364 19.06 39.07 -15.95
#